data_AF-G0RD88-F1
#
_entry.id   AF-G0RD88-F1
#
_cell.length_a   1.000
_cell.length_b   1.000
_cell.length_c   1.000
_cell.angle_alpha   90.00
_cell.angle_beta   90.00
_cell.angle_gamma   90.00
#
_symmetry.space_group_name_H-M   'P 1'
#
loop_
_entity.id
_entity.type
_entity.pdbx_description
1 polymer ?
#
loop_
_entity_poly.entity_id
_entity_poly.type
_entity_poly.pdbx_seq_one_letter_code
_entity_poly.pdbx_strand_id
1 'polypeptide(L)'
;MAYRSRALVNHIWFCLELEDYGCSKCAPPSGRTVEDWSHAYAVTDTSHCPITSAFEHLFSALSTWEPNGDLTLDISVYSPSDSKHWFKYLTFLPDTPADWGKCGAEQTVSTQVSDGHGWVSGVRESTPPRSAINKIFHPVMDDGPFDSELLELQWWDHLPPIPAVTRVLLRQQNRRRWKPASLAHMFARFPRLREVHYEPWRQWNSMQHHTDRDIEYLLESIRHYNENLKKLVIFENFNQQYAATMQRFMHGVDTNESYPIRDPSPVISRILAATSFELEHLAASFMVDARHFLDIEPFWEWPNLTSLALTSRLLSPGADSGEIVAMLENAAAAAMNMPQLETMEIWNGRKGLAALFQYQVCRNRRQARITWRGTWAFTIEPSLVKAWEALVHQSHPGWDHELAVVQERLDEDVIKSHGDAIRHLMLSSQVIRPVSLQQIQMEQKALEGARTV
;
A
#
# COMPACT_ATOMS: atom_id res chain seq x y z
N MET A 1 -3.31 -37.08 -15.48
CA MET A 1 -2.94 -35.93 -16.36
C MET A 1 -2.87 -34.58 -15.63
N ALA A 2 -3.57 -34.37 -14.49
CA ALA A 2 -3.55 -33.08 -13.78
C ALA A 2 -2.24 -32.69 -13.07
N TYR A 3 -1.38 -33.65 -12.69
CA TYR A 3 -0.12 -33.34 -11.98
C TYR A 3 0.92 -32.62 -12.86
N ARG A 4 0.99 -32.94 -14.16
CA ARG A 4 1.97 -32.33 -15.09
C ARG A 4 1.67 -30.87 -15.40
N SER A 5 0.39 -30.46 -15.35
CA SER A 5 -0.01 -29.07 -15.60
C SER A 5 0.19 -28.15 -14.39
N ARG A 6 0.20 -28.68 -13.15
CA ARG A 6 0.42 -27.89 -11.93
C ARG A 6 1.79 -27.20 -11.93
N ALA A 7 2.83 -27.89 -12.39
CA ALA A 7 4.18 -27.35 -12.47
C ALA A 7 4.35 -26.20 -13.50
N LEU A 8 3.35 -25.96 -14.35
CA LEU A 8 3.35 -24.86 -15.32
C LEU A 8 2.60 -23.63 -14.80
N VAL A 9 1.84 -23.76 -13.70
CA VAL A 9 1.08 -22.65 -13.11
C VAL A 9 1.99 -21.87 -12.18
N ASN A 10 2.25 -20.60 -12.53
CA ASN A 10 3.07 -19.68 -11.73
C ASN A 10 2.27 -18.52 -11.11
N HIS A 11 0.97 -18.43 -11.44
CA HIS A 11 0.07 -17.39 -10.96
C HIS A 11 -1.34 -17.95 -10.80
N ILE A 12 -1.92 -17.78 -9.62
CA ILE A 12 -3.32 -18.04 -9.32
C ILE A 12 -3.92 -16.74 -8.80
N TRP A 13 -4.93 -16.23 -9.51
CA TRP A 13 -5.76 -15.14 -9.04
C TRP A 13 -7.03 -15.72 -8.41
N PHE A 14 -7.06 -15.72 -7.09
CA PHE A 14 -8.19 -16.17 -6.28
C PHE A 14 -9.14 -14.99 -6.05
N CYS A 15 -10.22 -14.97 -6.83
CA CYS A 15 -11.27 -13.96 -6.78
C CYS A 15 -12.46 -14.47 -5.97
N LEU A 16 -12.70 -13.87 -4.82
CA LEU A 16 -13.89 -14.12 -4.02
C LEU A 16 -14.92 -13.02 -4.27
N GLU A 17 -15.97 -13.40 -4.99
CA GLU A 17 -17.11 -12.53 -5.27
C GLU A 17 -18.11 -12.60 -4.11
N LEU A 18 -18.39 -11.45 -3.49
CA LEU A 18 -19.39 -11.27 -2.44
C LEU A 18 -20.76 -10.97 -3.04
N GLU A 19 -21.83 -11.10 -2.25
CA GLU A 19 -23.19 -10.86 -2.73
C GLU A 19 -23.40 -9.45 -3.30
N ASP A 20 -24.23 -9.38 -4.34
CA ASP A 20 -24.74 -8.11 -4.86
C ASP A 20 -25.63 -7.42 -3.81
N TYR A 21 -25.50 -6.10 -3.73
CA TYR A 21 -26.35 -5.27 -2.89
C TYR A 21 -26.96 -4.09 -3.66
N GLY A 22 -28.19 -3.73 -3.31
CA GLY A 22 -28.94 -2.61 -3.90
C GLY A 22 -28.75 -1.28 -3.15
N CYS A 23 -29.45 -0.25 -3.61
CA CYS A 23 -29.35 1.12 -3.07
C CYS A 23 -29.68 1.19 -1.57
N SER A 24 -30.55 0.31 -1.05
CA SER A 24 -30.90 0.26 0.38
C SER A 24 -29.71 -0.09 1.29
N LYS A 25 -28.68 -0.74 0.75
CA LYS A 25 -27.47 -1.17 1.48
C LYS A 25 -26.20 -0.42 1.04
N CYS A 26 -26.26 0.39 -0.03
CA CYS A 26 -25.07 1.04 -0.60
C CYS A 26 -24.55 2.23 0.24
N ALA A 27 -25.43 2.81 1.06
CA ALA A 27 -25.14 3.86 2.03
C ALA A 27 -26.08 3.64 3.22
N PRO A 28 -25.81 2.63 4.07
CA PRO A 28 -26.75 2.26 5.12
C PRO A 28 -27.00 3.44 6.08
N PRO A 29 -28.22 3.55 6.62
CA PRO A 29 -28.55 4.60 7.58
C PRO A 29 -27.71 4.43 8.85
N SER A 30 -27.43 5.54 9.52
CA SER A 30 -26.75 5.56 10.81
C SER A 30 -27.54 4.71 11.83
N GLY A 31 -26.98 3.57 12.24
CA GLY A 31 -27.55 2.71 13.28
C GLY A 31 -27.53 3.39 14.66
N ARG A 32 -28.29 2.85 15.63
CA ARG A 32 -28.33 3.40 17.00
C ARG A 32 -27.31 2.73 17.92
N THR A 33 -26.92 1.47 17.65
CA THR A 33 -25.93 0.70 18.42
C THR A 33 -24.80 0.18 17.53
N VAL A 34 -23.64 -0.15 18.11
CA VAL A 34 -22.46 -0.64 17.36
C VAL A 34 -22.79 -1.88 16.53
N GLU A 35 -23.64 -2.77 17.04
CA GLU A 35 -24.09 -3.98 16.37
C GLU A 35 -24.96 -3.66 15.13
N ASP A 36 -25.82 -2.63 15.22
CA ASP A 36 -26.58 -2.14 14.06
C ASP A 36 -25.63 -1.62 12.97
N TRP A 37 -24.53 -0.95 13.36
CA TRP A 37 -23.52 -0.48 12.41
C TRP A 37 -22.85 -1.68 11.75
N SER A 38 -22.29 -2.62 12.53
CA SER A 38 -21.59 -3.81 12.01
C SER A 38 -22.45 -4.54 10.99
N HIS A 39 -23.67 -4.93 11.37
CA HIS A 39 -24.57 -5.67 10.50
C HIS A 39 -25.00 -4.88 9.24
N ALA A 40 -25.08 -3.55 9.30
CA ALA A 40 -25.45 -2.74 8.14
C ALA A 40 -24.30 -2.60 7.12
N TYR A 41 -23.06 -2.55 7.60
CA TYR A 41 -21.87 -2.53 6.74
C TYR A 41 -21.41 -3.92 6.32
N ALA A 42 -21.77 -4.96 7.06
CA ALA A 42 -21.62 -6.37 6.70
C ALA A 42 -21.90 -6.60 5.23
N VAL A 43 -20.91 -7.13 4.51
CA VAL A 43 -21.18 -7.68 3.19
C VAL A 43 -21.35 -9.16 3.41
N THR A 44 -22.57 -9.63 3.13
CA THR A 44 -22.91 -11.03 3.34
C THR A 44 -22.10 -11.90 2.40
N ASP A 45 -21.50 -12.93 2.98
CA ASP A 45 -20.98 -14.07 2.26
C ASP A 45 -22.03 -14.59 1.29
N THR A 46 -21.59 -15.15 0.16
CA THR A 46 -22.55 -15.78 -0.75
C THR A 46 -23.15 -17.00 -0.06
N SER A 47 -24.48 -17.12 -0.07
CA SER A 47 -25.17 -18.33 0.40
C SER A 47 -24.68 -19.63 -0.26
N HIS A 48 -23.97 -19.54 -1.39
CA HIS A 48 -23.39 -20.65 -2.13
C HIS A 48 -21.93 -20.98 -1.79
N CYS A 49 -21.15 -20.01 -1.28
CA CYS A 49 -19.75 -20.20 -0.92
C CYS A 49 -19.33 -19.14 0.12
N PRO A 50 -19.38 -19.48 1.41
CA PRO A 50 -18.86 -18.63 2.48
C PRO A 50 -17.37 -18.34 2.32
N ILE A 51 -16.90 -17.20 2.82
CA ILE A 51 -15.49 -16.81 2.73
C ILE A 51 -14.60 -17.88 3.36
N THR A 52 -14.99 -18.39 4.53
CA THR A 52 -14.28 -19.44 5.25
C THR A 52 -14.17 -20.71 4.40
N SER A 53 -15.28 -21.22 3.87
CA SER A 53 -15.29 -22.40 3.01
C SER A 53 -14.44 -22.21 1.75
N ALA A 54 -14.44 -21.02 1.15
CA ALA A 54 -13.63 -20.72 -0.02
C ALA A 54 -12.13 -20.81 0.29
N PHE A 55 -11.70 -20.26 1.44
CA PHE A 55 -10.31 -20.36 1.90
C PHE A 55 -9.94 -21.79 2.34
N GLU A 56 -10.82 -22.52 3.02
CA GLU A 56 -10.59 -23.94 3.35
C GLU A 56 -10.36 -24.78 2.09
N HIS A 57 -11.18 -24.59 1.05
CA HIS A 57 -11.01 -25.28 -0.22
C HIS A 57 -9.72 -24.87 -0.92
N LEU A 58 -9.39 -23.57 -0.95
CA LEU A 58 -8.14 -23.06 -1.53
C LEU A 58 -6.93 -23.69 -0.84
N PHE A 59 -6.90 -23.65 0.49
CA PHE A 59 -5.78 -24.15 1.28
C PHE A 59 -5.66 -25.67 1.18
N SER A 60 -6.77 -26.39 1.25
CA SER A 60 -6.80 -27.84 1.03
C SER A 60 -6.28 -28.19 -0.37
N ALA A 61 -6.73 -27.49 -1.42
CA ALA A 61 -6.29 -27.76 -2.78
C ALA A 61 -4.79 -27.49 -2.98
N LEU A 62 -4.31 -26.32 -2.57
CA LEU A 62 -2.91 -25.90 -2.77
C LEU A 62 -1.92 -26.61 -1.83
N SER A 63 -2.36 -27.11 -0.67
CA SER A 63 -1.51 -27.92 0.20
C SER A 63 -1.01 -29.21 -0.47
N THR A 64 -1.74 -29.71 -1.47
CA THR A 64 -1.35 -30.90 -2.25
C THR A 64 -0.40 -30.60 -3.41
N TRP A 65 0.01 -29.35 -3.60
CA TRP A 65 0.89 -28.95 -4.69
C TRP A 65 2.36 -29.10 -4.27
N GLU A 66 3.12 -29.78 -5.12
CA GLU A 66 4.57 -29.87 -4.94
C GLU A 66 5.21 -28.48 -5.05
N PRO A 67 6.22 -28.17 -4.22
CA PRO A 67 6.93 -26.89 -4.19
C PRO A 67 7.88 -26.69 -5.39
N ASN A 68 7.38 -26.93 -6.61
CA ASN A 68 8.15 -26.88 -7.85
C ASN A 68 8.03 -25.51 -8.51
N GLY A 69 9.05 -24.68 -8.32
CA GLY A 69 9.10 -23.32 -8.86
C GLY A 69 8.48 -22.27 -7.93
N ASP A 70 8.15 -21.12 -8.52
CA ASP A 70 7.53 -19.98 -7.84
C ASP A 70 6.05 -19.90 -8.21
N LEU A 71 5.20 -19.72 -7.20
CA LEU A 71 3.75 -19.54 -7.37
C LEU A 71 3.31 -18.24 -6.69
N THR A 72 2.67 -17.38 -7.49
CA THR A 72 2.00 -16.17 -7.00
C THR A 72 0.55 -16.50 -6.66
N LEU A 73 0.14 -16.19 -5.45
CA LEU A 73 -1.25 -16.17 -5.00
C LEU A 73 -1.72 -14.71 -4.90
N ASP A 74 -2.55 -14.30 -5.85
CA ASP A 74 -3.20 -12.98 -5.87
C ASP A 74 -4.60 -13.13 -5.29
N ILE A 75 -4.89 -12.45 -4.19
CA ILE A 75 -6.15 -12.61 -3.45
C ILE A 75 -6.97 -11.33 -3.62
N SER A 76 -8.21 -11.48 -4.05
CA SER A 76 -9.14 -10.37 -4.17
C SER A 76 -10.52 -10.73 -3.63
N VAL A 77 -11.06 -9.88 -2.76
CA VAL A 77 -12.41 -10.01 -2.21
C VAL A 77 -13.20 -8.77 -2.61
N TYR A 78 -14.27 -8.92 -3.39
CA TYR A 78 -15.03 -7.78 -3.92
C TYR A 78 -16.52 -8.08 -4.04
N SER A 79 -17.36 -7.05 -4.03
CA SER A 79 -18.76 -7.18 -4.46
C SER A 79 -18.92 -6.55 -5.85
N PRO A 80 -19.63 -7.18 -6.81
CA PRO A 80 -19.91 -6.55 -8.09
C PRO A 80 -20.73 -5.25 -7.95
N SER A 81 -21.41 -5.05 -6.82
CA SER A 81 -22.12 -3.81 -6.50
C SER A 81 -21.22 -2.64 -6.12
N ASP A 82 -19.94 -2.85 -5.78
CA ASP A 82 -19.03 -1.78 -5.36
C ASP A 82 -18.90 -0.67 -6.42
N SER A 83 -18.90 -1.04 -7.70
CA SER A 83 -18.87 -0.10 -8.84
C SER A 83 -20.25 0.31 -9.38
N LYS A 84 -21.36 -0.24 -8.85
CA LYS A 84 -22.72 0.06 -9.34
C LYS A 84 -23.35 1.31 -8.69
N HIS A 85 -22.78 1.81 -7.59
CA HIS A 85 -23.35 2.89 -6.77
C HIS A 85 -22.43 4.13 -6.70
N TRP A 86 -21.90 4.44 -5.52
CA TRP A 86 -21.12 5.65 -5.23
C TRP A 86 -19.69 5.67 -5.82
N PHE A 87 -19.16 4.52 -6.22
CA PHE A 87 -17.76 4.34 -6.59
C PHE A 87 -17.60 3.75 -8.00
N LYS A 88 -18.29 4.34 -8.99
CA LYS A 88 -18.34 3.84 -10.39
C LYS A 88 -16.99 3.71 -11.11
N TYR A 89 -15.96 4.37 -10.59
CA TYR A 89 -14.60 4.29 -11.10
C TYR A 89 -13.84 3.04 -10.62
N LEU A 90 -14.39 2.27 -9.68
CA LEU A 90 -13.79 1.01 -9.26
C LEU A 90 -13.84 0.03 -10.42
N THR A 91 -12.69 -0.57 -10.73
CA THR A 91 -12.56 -1.58 -11.77
C THR A 91 -11.94 -2.82 -11.15
N PHE A 92 -12.32 -3.98 -11.70
CA PHE A 92 -11.77 -5.27 -11.30
C PHE A 92 -11.04 -5.86 -12.50
N LEU A 93 -9.73 -5.62 -12.56
CA LEU A 93 -8.89 -5.92 -13.72
C LEU A 93 -7.68 -6.76 -13.34
N PRO A 94 -7.21 -7.68 -14.21
CA PRO A 94 -5.96 -8.37 -13.99
C PRO A 94 -4.77 -7.40 -13.98
N ASP A 95 -3.72 -7.74 -13.26
CA ASP A 95 -2.48 -6.95 -13.22
C ASP A 95 -1.56 -7.31 -14.40
N THR A 96 -2.06 -7.13 -15.62
CA THR A 96 -1.36 -7.46 -16.87
C THR A 96 -0.79 -6.22 -17.57
N PRO A 97 0.49 -6.23 -18.00
CA PRO A 97 1.13 -5.09 -18.68
C PRO A 97 0.43 -4.60 -19.97
N ALA A 98 -0.34 -5.47 -20.62
CA ALA A 98 -0.99 -5.18 -21.90
C ALA A 98 -2.14 -4.15 -21.81
N ASP A 99 -2.65 -3.87 -20.60
CA ASP A 99 -3.83 -3.02 -20.40
C ASP A 99 -3.50 -1.58 -19.96
N TRP A 100 -2.21 -1.30 -19.70
CA TRP A 100 -1.73 -0.02 -19.17
C TRP A 100 -1.92 1.18 -20.13
N GLY A 101 -2.29 0.92 -21.40
CA GLY A 101 -2.64 1.95 -22.39
C GLY A 101 -4.07 1.86 -22.95
N LYS A 102 -4.87 0.86 -22.56
CA LYS A 102 -6.22 0.63 -23.13
C LYS A 102 -7.35 1.09 -22.22
N CYS A 103 -7.11 1.22 -20.92
CA CYS A 103 -8.09 1.77 -19.96
C CYS A 103 -8.19 3.31 -19.98
N GLY A 104 -7.94 3.91 -21.15
CA GLY A 104 -8.51 5.20 -21.54
C GLY A 104 -9.81 5.04 -22.35
N ALA A 105 -10.19 3.80 -22.71
CA ALA A 105 -11.51 3.51 -23.23
C ALA A 105 -12.53 3.79 -22.13
N GLU A 106 -13.28 4.87 -22.33
CA GLU A 106 -14.54 5.20 -21.68
C GLU A 106 -15.29 3.89 -21.37
N GLN A 107 -15.17 3.39 -20.14
CA GLN A 107 -16.26 2.59 -19.62
C GLN A 107 -17.42 3.58 -19.58
N THR A 108 -18.33 3.40 -20.54
CA THR A 108 -19.57 4.14 -20.67
C THR A 108 -20.23 4.17 -19.30
N VAL A 109 -19.95 5.24 -18.55
CA VAL A 109 -20.76 5.56 -17.39
C VAL A 109 -22.14 5.77 -17.98
N SER A 110 -23.05 4.87 -17.62
CA SER A 110 -24.42 4.89 -18.08
C SER A 110 -24.91 6.33 -18.16
N THR A 111 -25.37 6.74 -19.34
CA THR A 111 -25.92 8.06 -19.69
C THR A 111 -27.26 8.35 -18.99
N GLN A 112 -27.43 7.85 -17.77
CA GLN A 112 -28.54 8.26 -16.92
C GLN A 112 -28.29 9.69 -16.41
N VAL A 113 -29.36 10.49 -16.49
CA VAL A 113 -29.39 11.94 -16.19
C VAL A 113 -29.02 12.22 -14.72
N SER A 114 -29.28 11.29 -13.82
CA SER A 114 -28.78 11.22 -12.46
C SER A 114 -29.18 9.86 -11.89
N ASP A 115 -28.27 9.14 -11.23
CA ASP A 115 -28.59 7.83 -10.66
C ASP A 115 -28.82 7.86 -9.13
N GLY A 116 -28.83 9.05 -8.53
CA GLY A 116 -28.99 9.21 -7.08
C GLY A 116 -27.73 8.91 -6.24
N HIS A 117 -26.60 8.56 -6.85
CA HIS A 117 -25.33 8.27 -6.16
C HIS A 117 -24.25 9.33 -6.43
N GLY A 118 -24.68 10.54 -6.77
CA GLY A 118 -23.79 11.68 -7.00
C GLY A 118 -23.13 11.71 -8.37
N TRP A 119 -23.68 11.00 -9.36
CA TRP A 119 -23.19 10.99 -10.74
C TRP A 119 -24.23 11.55 -11.71
N VAL A 120 -23.81 12.46 -12.60
CA VAL A 120 -24.62 13.05 -13.67
C VAL A 120 -23.81 12.99 -14.95
N SER A 121 -24.33 12.30 -15.98
CA SER A 121 -23.69 12.18 -17.31
C SER A 121 -22.21 11.73 -17.24
N GLY A 122 -21.88 10.81 -16.33
CA GLY A 122 -20.51 10.32 -16.16
C GLY A 122 -19.59 11.17 -15.30
N VAL A 123 -20.04 12.34 -14.87
CA VAL A 123 -19.29 13.25 -13.99
C VAL A 123 -19.82 13.14 -12.58
N ARG A 124 -18.91 13.14 -11.60
CA ARG A 124 -19.28 13.17 -10.19
C ARG A 124 -19.69 14.58 -9.79
N GLU A 125 -20.91 14.77 -9.28
CA GLU A 125 -21.40 16.06 -8.78
C GLU A 125 -21.36 16.16 -7.26
N SER A 126 -21.50 15.04 -6.53
CA SER A 126 -21.48 15.02 -5.06
C SER A 126 -20.56 13.95 -4.48
N THR A 127 -20.03 14.22 -3.29
CA THR A 127 -19.16 13.32 -2.54
C THR A 127 -19.98 12.15 -1.96
N PRO A 128 -19.36 10.97 -1.75
CA PRO A 128 -20.07 9.85 -1.16
C PRO A 128 -20.30 10.14 0.32
N PRO A 129 -21.47 9.78 0.89
CA PRO A 129 -21.67 9.92 2.33
C PRO A 129 -20.73 8.98 3.09
N ARG A 130 -20.45 9.32 4.36
CA ARG A 130 -19.59 8.52 5.25
C ARG A 130 -20.00 7.04 5.31
N SER A 131 -21.29 6.74 5.32
CA SER A 131 -21.78 5.35 5.33
C SER A 131 -21.44 4.59 4.04
N ALA A 132 -21.47 5.25 2.87
CA ALA A 132 -21.02 4.61 1.63
C ALA A 132 -19.53 4.29 1.66
N ILE A 133 -18.71 5.19 2.21
CA ILE A 133 -17.26 4.96 2.38
C ILE A 133 -17.02 3.79 3.34
N ASN A 134 -17.61 3.82 4.53
CA ASN A 134 -17.48 2.73 5.51
C ASN A 134 -17.92 1.37 4.92
N LYS A 135 -18.96 1.36 4.07
CA LYS A 135 -19.47 0.14 3.43
C LYS A 135 -18.43 -0.53 2.56
N ILE A 136 -17.76 0.20 1.66
CA ILE A 136 -16.77 -0.40 0.75
C ILE A 136 -15.47 -0.79 1.47
N PHE A 137 -15.14 -0.06 2.54
CA PHE A 137 -13.99 -0.33 3.39
C PHE A 137 -14.30 -1.30 4.52
N HIS A 138 -15.42 -2.02 4.52
CA HIS A 138 -15.68 -2.96 5.61
C HIS A 138 -14.61 -4.07 5.69
N PRO A 139 -14.20 -4.53 6.89
CA PRO A 139 -13.25 -5.62 7.02
C PRO A 139 -13.81 -6.93 6.44
N VAL A 140 -12.91 -7.73 5.90
CA VAL A 140 -13.17 -9.12 5.50
C VAL A 140 -13.46 -9.93 6.77
N MET A 141 -14.56 -10.69 6.77
CA MET A 141 -15.00 -11.53 7.89
C MET A 141 -15.25 -10.79 9.22
N ASP A 142 -15.61 -9.51 9.20
CA ASP A 142 -15.98 -8.78 10.43
C ASP A 142 -17.22 -9.40 11.11
N ASP A 143 -18.30 -9.59 10.34
CA ASP A 143 -19.49 -10.36 10.75
C ASP A 143 -19.41 -11.82 10.28
N GLY A 144 -18.19 -12.36 10.20
CA GLY A 144 -17.95 -13.75 9.82
C GLY A 144 -18.60 -14.74 10.82
N PRO A 145 -18.49 -16.06 10.58
CA PRO A 145 -19.14 -17.08 11.42
C PRO A 145 -18.50 -17.23 12.81
N PHE A 146 -17.66 -16.29 13.26
CA PHE A 146 -16.87 -16.40 14.47
C PHE A 146 -17.42 -15.47 15.55
N ASP A 147 -17.67 -16.00 16.74
CA ASP A 147 -18.15 -15.21 17.89
C ASP A 147 -17.09 -14.25 18.46
N SER A 148 -15.83 -14.36 18.03
CA SER A 148 -14.74 -13.47 18.42
C SER A 148 -13.58 -13.51 17.41
N GLU A 149 -12.77 -12.46 17.39
CA GLU A 149 -11.53 -12.41 16.60
C GLU A 149 -10.59 -13.57 16.94
N LEU A 150 -10.49 -13.96 18.21
CA LEU A 150 -9.64 -15.08 18.61
C LEU A 150 -10.03 -16.39 17.90
N LEU A 151 -11.32 -16.65 17.72
CA LEU A 151 -11.80 -17.84 17.00
C LEU A 151 -11.48 -17.76 15.51
N GLU A 152 -11.54 -16.56 14.92
CA GLU A 152 -11.10 -16.34 13.53
C GLU A 152 -9.60 -16.64 13.37
N LEU A 153 -8.76 -16.14 14.28
CA LEU A 153 -7.32 -16.38 14.26
C LEU A 153 -6.98 -17.86 14.44
N GLN A 154 -7.64 -18.53 15.39
CA GLN A 154 -7.50 -19.97 15.57
C GLN A 154 -7.92 -20.73 14.31
N TRP A 155 -8.99 -20.32 13.63
CA TRP A 155 -9.40 -20.95 12.39
C TRP A 155 -8.33 -20.82 11.30
N TRP A 156 -7.69 -19.65 11.14
CA TRP A 156 -6.56 -19.49 10.23
C TRP A 156 -5.40 -20.45 10.56
N ASP A 157 -5.10 -20.68 11.84
CA ASP A 157 -4.04 -21.59 12.28
C ASP A 157 -4.30 -23.05 11.91
N HIS A 158 -5.57 -23.47 11.88
CA HIS A 158 -5.99 -24.82 11.52
C HIS A 158 -5.93 -25.10 10.02
N LEU A 159 -5.82 -24.06 9.16
CA LEU A 159 -5.68 -24.28 7.72
C LEU A 159 -4.33 -24.97 7.39
N PRO A 160 -4.31 -25.88 6.39
CA PRO A 160 -3.09 -26.61 6.06
C PRO A 160 -2.01 -25.68 5.48
N PRO A 161 -0.71 -25.93 5.74
CA PRO A 161 0.37 -25.20 5.09
C PRO A 161 0.33 -25.34 3.57
N ILE A 162 0.74 -24.29 2.87
CA ILE A 162 0.85 -24.26 1.41
C ILE A 162 2.30 -23.97 1.00
N PRO A 163 3.15 -25.00 0.87
CA PRO A 163 4.57 -24.81 0.51
C PRO A 163 4.79 -24.39 -0.94
N ALA A 164 3.78 -24.53 -1.81
CA ALA A 164 3.86 -24.13 -3.20
C ALA A 164 3.89 -22.60 -3.36
N VAL A 165 3.21 -21.84 -2.49
CA VAL A 165 3.09 -20.38 -2.59
C VAL A 165 4.40 -19.71 -2.16
N THR A 166 4.95 -18.87 -3.04
CA THR A 166 6.17 -18.09 -2.79
C THR A 166 5.93 -16.58 -2.86
N ARG A 167 4.84 -16.13 -3.48
CA ARG A 167 4.45 -14.71 -3.54
C ARG A 167 2.98 -14.53 -3.19
N VAL A 168 2.67 -13.52 -2.38
CA VAL A 168 1.28 -13.11 -2.09
C VAL A 168 1.05 -11.68 -2.53
N LEU A 169 -0.05 -11.45 -3.25
CA LEU A 169 -0.51 -10.11 -3.65
C LEU A 169 -1.87 -9.81 -3.01
N LEU A 170 -1.93 -8.69 -2.28
CA LEU A 170 -3.14 -8.10 -1.71
C LEU A 170 -3.25 -6.68 -2.26
N ARG A 171 -3.87 -6.58 -3.44
CA ARG A 171 -3.93 -5.34 -4.23
C ARG A 171 -5.02 -4.39 -3.75
N GLN A 172 -4.79 -3.10 -3.93
CA GLN A 172 -5.73 -2.03 -3.61
C GLN A 172 -7.07 -2.14 -4.36
N GLN A 173 -7.14 -2.91 -5.46
CA GLN A 173 -8.29 -2.84 -6.35
C GLN A 173 -9.62 -3.14 -5.67
N ASN A 174 -9.59 -4.02 -4.68
CA ASN A 174 -10.66 -4.19 -3.73
C ASN A 174 -10.54 -3.18 -2.59
N ARG A 175 -11.67 -2.61 -2.17
CA ARG A 175 -11.73 -1.67 -1.05
C ARG A 175 -11.86 -2.39 0.29
N ARG A 176 -12.05 -3.72 0.27
CA ARG A 176 -12.20 -4.55 1.47
C ARG A 176 -10.91 -4.55 2.27
N ARG A 177 -11.05 -4.43 3.59
CA ARG A 177 -9.90 -4.38 4.49
C ARG A 177 -9.57 -5.77 4.99
N TRP A 178 -8.29 -6.11 4.95
CA TRP A 178 -7.75 -7.24 5.68
C TRP A 178 -7.42 -6.80 7.10
N LYS A 179 -7.85 -7.57 8.11
CA LYS A 179 -7.38 -7.40 9.49
C LYS A 179 -5.91 -7.82 9.53
N PRO A 180 -4.96 -6.98 10.01
CA PRO A 180 -3.55 -7.34 10.01
C PRO A 180 -3.23 -8.61 10.82
N ALA A 181 -3.96 -8.87 11.90
CA ALA A 181 -3.85 -10.11 12.65
C ALA A 181 -4.22 -11.34 11.79
N SER A 182 -5.33 -11.30 11.06
CA SER A 182 -5.70 -12.38 10.13
C SER A 182 -4.64 -12.62 9.05
N LEU A 183 -4.01 -11.55 8.54
CA LEU A 183 -2.89 -11.68 7.60
C LEU A 183 -1.67 -12.35 8.23
N ALA A 184 -1.37 -12.06 9.50
CA ALA A 184 -0.25 -12.66 10.22
C ALA A 184 -0.39 -14.18 10.29
N HIS A 185 -1.58 -14.66 10.67
CA HIS A 185 -1.89 -16.09 10.73
C HIS A 185 -1.94 -16.74 9.34
N MET A 186 -2.52 -16.04 8.35
CA MET A 186 -2.52 -16.50 6.96
C MET A 186 -1.10 -16.64 6.38
N PHE A 187 -0.22 -15.65 6.61
CA PHE A 187 1.15 -15.65 6.11
C PHE A 187 2.02 -16.74 6.75
N ALA A 188 1.77 -17.06 8.03
CA ALA A 188 2.40 -18.19 8.71
C ALA A 188 2.09 -19.54 8.03
N ARG A 189 1.03 -19.63 7.22
CA ARG A 189 0.71 -20.83 6.43
C ARG A 189 1.49 -20.97 5.12
N PHE A 190 2.32 -20.00 4.75
CA PHE A 190 3.16 -20.03 3.54
C PHE A 190 4.64 -20.22 3.89
N PRO A 191 5.12 -21.46 4.17
CA PRO A 191 6.47 -21.68 4.68
C PRO A 191 7.60 -21.31 3.70
N ARG A 192 7.29 -21.16 2.40
CA ARG A 192 8.23 -20.74 1.35
C ARG A 192 7.96 -19.31 0.83
N LEU A 193 7.23 -18.50 1.60
CA LEU A 193 6.94 -17.11 1.24
C LEU A 193 8.25 -16.31 1.08
N ARG A 194 8.41 -15.70 -0.09
CA ARG A 194 9.57 -14.89 -0.49
C ARG A 194 9.20 -13.46 -0.80
N GLU A 195 7.96 -13.22 -1.25
CA GLU A 195 7.51 -11.88 -1.62
C GLU A 195 6.10 -11.58 -1.14
N VAL A 196 5.90 -10.41 -0.54
CA VAL A 196 4.60 -9.89 -0.15
C VAL A 196 4.39 -8.51 -0.76
N HIS A 197 3.26 -8.34 -1.45
CA HIS A 197 2.72 -7.04 -1.81
C HIS A 197 1.42 -6.81 -1.06
N TYR A 198 1.41 -5.82 -0.19
CA TYR A 198 0.26 -5.45 0.63
C TYR A 198 -0.09 -3.99 0.41
N GLU A 199 -1.29 -3.72 -0.10
CA GLU A 199 -1.74 -2.37 -0.45
C GLU A 199 -2.99 -1.97 0.35
N PRO A 200 -2.87 -1.81 1.67
CA PRO A 200 -4.00 -1.43 2.52
C PRO A 200 -4.48 -0.01 2.24
N TRP A 201 -5.65 0.31 2.78
CA TRP A 201 -6.12 1.69 2.89
C TRP A 201 -5.93 2.21 4.31
N ARG A 202 -5.51 3.48 4.40
CA ARG A 202 -5.43 4.24 5.64
C ARG A 202 -6.79 4.27 6.35
N GLN A 203 -6.77 4.22 7.69
CA GLN A 203 -7.95 4.47 8.52
C GLN A 203 -8.17 5.95 8.86
N TRP A 204 -9.36 6.20 9.40
CA TRP A 204 -9.74 7.47 9.96
C TRP A 204 -10.00 7.34 11.46
N ASN A 205 -9.70 8.40 12.20
CA ASN A 205 -10.03 8.55 13.62
C ASN A 205 -9.31 7.53 14.52
N SER A 206 -9.89 7.22 15.69
CA SER A 206 -9.41 6.22 16.64
C SER A 206 -9.14 4.83 16.04
N MET A 207 -9.82 4.48 14.94
CA MET A 207 -9.59 3.23 14.22
C MET A 207 -8.15 3.11 13.69
N GLN A 208 -7.50 4.24 13.39
CA GLN A 208 -6.10 4.24 12.97
C GLN A 208 -5.18 3.68 14.05
N HIS A 209 -5.38 4.06 15.31
CA HIS A 209 -4.57 3.55 16.42
C HIS A 209 -4.76 2.05 16.65
N HIS A 210 -5.97 1.52 16.42
CA HIS A 210 -6.23 0.09 16.49
C HIS A 210 -5.54 -0.66 15.35
N THR A 211 -5.71 -0.18 14.11
CA THR A 211 -5.02 -0.77 12.95
C THR A 211 -3.50 -0.72 13.11
N ASP A 212 -2.96 0.35 13.69
CA ASP A 212 -1.53 0.50 13.93
C ASP A 212 -0.99 -0.60 14.86
N ARG A 213 -1.69 -0.87 15.96
CA ARG A 213 -1.33 -1.95 16.88
C ARG A 213 -1.38 -3.32 16.19
N ASP A 214 -2.38 -3.55 15.35
CA ASP A 214 -2.47 -4.83 14.63
C ASP A 214 -1.38 -4.96 13.55
N ILE A 215 -0.97 -3.84 12.94
CA ILE A 215 0.18 -3.80 12.03
C ILE A 215 1.47 -4.14 12.76
N GLU A 216 1.67 -3.68 14.00
CA GLU A 216 2.81 -4.08 14.83
C GLU A 216 2.87 -5.62 14.95
N TYR A 217 1.74 -6.24 15.29
CA TYR A 217 1.62 -7.70 15.38
C TYR A 217 1.91 -8.40 14.03
N LEU A 218 1.41 -7.86 12.92
CA LEU A 218 1.69 -8.41 11.58
C LEU A 218 3.18 -8.37 11.24
N LEU A 219 3.85 -7.24 11.47
CA LEU A 219 5.27 -7.08 11.16
C LEU A 219 6.14 -7.99 12.05
N GLU A 220 5.82 -8.08 13.34
CA GLU A 220 6.46 -9.02 14.25
C GLU A 220 6.25 -10.46 13.77
N SER A 221 5.03 -10.85 13.38
CA SER A 221 4.75 -12.17 12.86
C SER A 221 5.56 -12.48 11.59
N ILE A 222 5.62 -11.55 10.63
CA ILE A 222 6.44 -11.70 9.40
C ILE A 222 7.90 -11.99 9.77
N ARG A 223 8.44 -11.22 10.72
CA ARG A 223 9.84 -11.38 11.17
C ARG A 223 10.10 -12.76 11.78
N HIS A 224 9.15 -13.34 12.50
CA HIS A 224 9.33 -14.62 13.20
C HIS A 224 9.01 -15.84 12.32
N TYR A 225 8.00 -15.77 11.45
CA TYR A 225 7.48 -16.93 10.73
C TYR A 225 7.88 -16.98 9.25
N ASN A 226 8.35 -15.86 8.67
CA ASN A 226 8.68 -15.78 7.26
C ASN A 226 10.17 -15.48 7.03
N GLU A 227 11.05 -16.31 7.61
CA GLU A 227 12.52 -16.18 7.50
C GLU A 227 13.06 -16.18 6.05
N ASN A 228 12.30 -16.74 5.11
CA ASN A 228 12.65 -16.77 3.69
C ASN A 228 12.19 -15.53 2.90
N LEU A 229 11.53 -14.57 3.55
CA LEU A 229 11.03 -13.37 2.89
C LEU A 229 12.19 -12.51 2.38
N LYS A 230 12.16 -12.18 1.09
CA LYS A 230 13.18 -11.36 0.40
C LYS A 230 12.64 -10.02 -0.05
N LYS A 231 11.33 -9.91 -0.32
CA LYS A 231 10.71 -8.67 -0.77
C LYS A 231 9.44 -8.36 0.00
N LEU A 232 9.38 -7.14 0.51
CA LEU A 232 8.18 -6.59 1.16
C LEU A 232 7.83 -5.25 0.52
N VAL A 233 6.62 -5.17 -0.03
CA VAL A 233 6.05 -3.94 -0.58
C VAL A 233 4.77 -3.63 0.18
N ILE A 234 4.77 -2.52 0.91
CA ILE A 234 3.62 -2.02 1.65
C ILE A 234 3.24 -0.64 1.10
N PHE A 235 1.99 -0.48 0.67
CA PHE A 235 1.49 0.79 0.18
C PHE A 235 0.17 1.15 0.88
N GLU A 236 0.24 2.00 1.91
CA GLU A 236 -0.96 2.50 2.56
C GLU A 236 -1.59 3.62 1.71
N ASN A 237 -2.65 3.27 0.99
CA ASN A 237 -3.34 4.22 0.13
C ASN A 237 -4.22 5.18 0.93
N PHE A 238 -4.42 6.38 0.38
CA PHE A 238 -5.31 7.39 0.94
C PHE A 238 -5.93 8.24 -0.17
N ASN A 239 -6.98 8.99 0.18
CA ASN A 239 -7.50 10.07 -0.65
C ASN A 239 -7.85 11.26 0.24
N GLN A 240 -7.28 12.44 -0.05
CA GLN A 240 -7.46 13.63 0.78
C GLN A 240 -8.93 14.07 0.88
N GLN A 241 -9.75 13.76 -0.12
CA GLN A 241 -11.17 14.12 -0.15
C GLN A 241 -12.01 13.26 0.81
N TYR A 242 -11.60 12.01 1.05
CA TYR A 242 -12.26 11.15 2.04
C TYR A 242 -12.03 11.63 3.46
N ALA A 243 -10.83 12.13 3.76
CA ALA A 243 -10.56 12.71 5.08
C ALA A 243 -11.54 13.85 5.39
N ALA A 244 -11.75 14.78 4.45
CA ALA A 244 -12.74 15.85 4.62
C ALA A 244 -14.17 15.33 4.88
N THR A 245 -14.55 14.24 4.22
CA THR A 245 -15.86 13.59 4.44
C THR A 245 -15.98 12.91 5.81
N MET A 246 -14.85 12.51 6.40
CA MET A 246 -14.78 11.82 7.69
C MET A 246 -14.67 12.77 8.89
N GLN A 247 -14.33 14.04 8.67
CA GLN A 247 -14.25 15.07 9.72
C GLN A 247 -15.63 15.33 10.35
N ARG A 248 -15.65 15.54 11.67
CA ARG A 248 -16.85 15.92 12.42
C ARG A 248 -16.50 17.05 13.37
N PHE A 249 -16.92 18.26 13.02
CA PHE A 249 -16.68 19.43 13.85
C PHE A 249 -17.73 19.58 14.95
N MET A 250 -17.30 19.75 16.19
CA MET A 250 -18.10 20.22 17.32
C MET A 250 -17.38 21.42 17.93
N HIS A 251 -18.08 22.56 18.06
CA HIS A 251 -17.49 23.82 18.57
C HIS A 251 -16.19 24.25 17.88
N GLY A 252 -16.06 24.00 16.57
CA GLY A 252 -14.88 24.36 15.78
C GLY A 252 -13.70 23.40 15.90
N VAL A 253 -13.82 22.32 16.68
CA VAL A 253 -12.82 21.26 16.82
C VAL A 253 -13.29 20.01 16.10
N ASP A 254 -12.43 19.38 15.29
CA ASP A 254 -12.73 18.08 14.71
C ASP A 254 -12.68 17.01 15.80
N THR A 255 -13.85 16.58 16.28
CA THR A 255 -14.01 15.53 17.30
C THR A 255 -13.64 14.14 16.81
N ASN A 256 -13.45 13.97 15.50
CA ASN A 256 -13.07 12.70 14.90
C ASN A 256 -11.55 12.57 14.71
N GLU A 257 -10.75 13.63 14.86
CA GLU A 257 -9.30 13.60 14.61
C GLU A 257 -8.96 13.10 13.19
N SER A 258 -9.80 13.45 12.20
CA SER A 258 -9.66 13.05 10.80
C SER A 258 -8.69 13.98 10.06
N TYR A 259 -7.40 13.81 10.31
CA TYR A 259 -6.38 14.63 9.67
C TYR A 259 -6.22 14.29 8.17
N PRO A 260 -6.17 15.27 7.26
CA PRO A 260 -5.97 15.04 5.83
C PRO A 260 -4.69 14.29 5.50
N ILE A 261 -3.66 14.44 6.34
CA ILE A 261 -2.36 13.80 6.23
C ILE A 261 -2.11 13.09 7.56
N ARG A 262 -1.81 11.79 7.50
CA ARG A 262 -1.48 11.00 8.68
C ARG A 262 -0.08 11.33 9.19
N ASP A 263 0.13 11.24 10.49
CA ASP A 263 1.46 11.08 11.06
C ASP A 263 1.78 9.60 11.27
N PRO A 264 2.72 9.02 10.51
CA PRO A 264 3.11 7.62 10.71
C PRO A 264 3.65 7.38 12.12
N SER A 265 3.30 6.23 12.71
CA SER A 265 3.78 5.85 14.04
C SER A 265 5.30 5.63 14.00
N PRO A 266 6.09 6.28 14.90
CA PRO A 266 7.50 5.98 15.06
C PRO A 266 7.74 4.51 15.42
N VAL A 267 6.83 3.91 16.21
CA VAL A 267 6.92 2.50 16.64
C VAL A 267 6.85 1.57 15.43
N ILE A 268 5.86 1.77 14.54
CA ILE A 268 5.72 0.95 13.33
C ILE A 268 6.95 1.12 12.42
N SER A 269 7.46 2.34 12.28
CA SER A 269 8.64 2.61 11.44
C SER A 269 9.87 1.84 11.94
N ARG A 270 10.08 1.79 13.27
CA ARG A 270 11.17 1.05 13.90
C ARG A 270 10.99 -0.47 13.86
N ILE A 271 9.76 -0.96 14.05
CA ILE A 271 9.46 -2.40 13.92
C ILE A 271 9.67 -2.84 12.47
N LEU A 272 9.27 -2.05 11.49
CA LEU A 272 9.50 -2.36 10.07
C LEU A 272 10.98 -2.38 9.73
N ALA A 273 11.78 -1.43 10.26
CA ALA A 273 13.23 -1.45 10.12
C ALA A 273 13.81 -2.78 10.63
N ALA A 274 13.44 -3.20 11.85
CA ALA A 274 13.89 -4.48 12.41
C ALA A 274 13.37 -5.72 11.67
N THR A 275 12.18 -5.64 11.07
CA THR A 275 11.60 -6.69 10.23
C THR A 275 12.34 -6.83 8.90
N SER A 276 13.03 -5.77 8.47
CA SER A 276 13.63 -5.68 7.14
C SER A 276 15.08 -6.15 7.02
N PHE A 277 15.74 -6.56 8.11
CA PHE A 277 17.18 -6.90 8.11
C PHE A 277 17.56 -7.98 7.08
N GLU A 278 16.72 -8.99 6.90
CA GLU A 278 16.99 -10.10 5.97
C GLU A 278 16.45 -9.89 4.54
N LEU A 279 15.77 -8.76 4.30
CA LEU A 279 15.16 -8.46 3.01
C LEU A 279 16.21 -8.02 1.99
N GLU A 280 15.94 -8.34 0.72
CA GLU A 280 16.67 -7.83 -0.44
C GLU A 280 16.01 -6.56 -0.99
N HIS A 281 14.69 -6.44 -0.83
CA HIS A 281 13.90 -5.31 -1.33
C HIS A 281 12.83 -4.89 -0.32
N LEU A 282 12.84 -3.61 0.05
CA LEU A 282 11.78 -3.01 0.86
C LEU A 282 11.22 -1.77 0.16
N ALA A 283 9.90 -1.72 0.00
CA ALA A 283 9.18 -0.51 -0.32
C ALA A 283 8.06 -0.30 0.70
N ALA A 284 8.05 0.82 1.42
CA ALA A 284 7.03 1.12 2.42
C ALA A 284 6.56 2.57 2.26
N SER A 285 5.34 2.72 1.76
CA SER A 285 4.76 4.01 1.40
C SER A 285 3.60 4.36 2.31
N PHE A 286 3.66 5.58 2.86
CA PHE A 286 2.69 6.27 3.72
C PHE A 286 2.36 5.62 5.08
N MET A 287 2.62 4.31 5.26
CA MET A 287 2.45 3.62 6.55
C MET A 287 3.55 3.97 7.57
N VAL A 288 4.75 4.29 7.08
CA VAL A 288 5.95 4.60 7.87
C VAL A 288 6.57 5.91 7.41
N ASP A 289 7.39 6.52 8.26
CA ASP A 289 8.18 7.69 7.89
C ASP A 289 9.68 7.34 7.88
N ALA A 290 10.37 7.72 6.80
CA ALA A 290 11.81 7.51 6.66
C ALA A 290 12.61 8.13 7.82
N ARG A 291 12.15 9.26 8.40
CA ARG A 291 12.80 9.88 9.57
C ARG A 291 12.93 8.92 10.75
N HIS A 292 11.89 8.12 11.01
CA HIS A 292 11.87 7.18 12.13
C HIS A 292 12.47 5.82 11.76
N PHE A 293 12.38 5.42 10.50
CA PHE A 293 13.01 4.19 10.00
C PHE A 293 14.54 4.29 10.01
N LEU A 294 15.08 5.45 9.63
CA LEU A 294 16.52 5.71 9.48
C LEU A 294 17.20 6.20 10.77
N ASP A 295 16.45 6.24 11.88
CA ASP A 295 17.00 6.44 13.22
C ASP A 295 17.65 5.12 13.70
N ILE A 296 18.81 4.83 13.11
CA ILE A 296 19.50 3.54 13.24
C ILE A 296 20.09 3.32 14.63
N GLU A 297 20.01 2.09 15.11
CA GLU A 297 20.77 1.66 16.29
C GLU A 297 22.18 1.19 15.88
N PRO A 298 23.20 1.28 16.76
CA PRO A 298 24.59 0.95 16.42
C PRO A 298 24.85 -0.47 15.89
N PHE A 299 23.93 -1.41 16.13
CA PHE A 299 24.04 -2.82 15.78
C PHE A 299 23.07 -3.24 14.65
N TRP A 300 22.38 -2.28 14.04
CA TRP A 300 21.45 -2.57 12.95
C TRP A 300 22.19 -2.68 11.63
N GLU A 301 21.98 -3.81 10.94
CA GLU A 301 22.59 -4.14 9.66
C GLU A 301 21.56 -4.73 8.71
N TRP A 302 21.73 -4.43 7.42
CA TRP A 302 20.94 -5.00 6.33
C TRP A 302 21.88 -5.66 5.32
N PRO A 303 22.36 -6.88 5.60
CA PRO A 303 23.39 -7.52 4.78
C PRO A 303 22.96 -7.77 3.33
N ASN A 304 21.65 -7.90 3.08
CA ASN A 304 21.10 -8.32 1.79
C ASN A 304 20.38 -7.20 1.03
N LEU A 305 20.10 -6.05 1.67
CA LEU A 305 19.20 -5.05 1.11
C LEU A 305 19.83 -4.33 -0.09
N THR A 306 19.22 -4.49 -1.26
CA THR A 306 19.66 -3.89 -2.52
C THR A 306 18.81 -2.68 -2.93
N SER A 307 17.55 -2.65 -2.51
CA SER A 307 16.60 -1.58 -2.85
C SER A 307 15.77 -1.19 -1.65
N LEU A 308 15.77 0.11 -1.33
CA LEU A 308 14.95 0.70 -0.28
C LEU A 308 14.13 1.87 -0.83
N ALA A 309 12.81 1.82 -0.69
CA ALA A 309 11.93 2.94 -0.99
C ALA A 309 11.03 3.28 0.20
N LEU A 310 11.11 4.50 0.69
CA LEU A 310 10.36 4.98 1.85
C LEU A 310 9.68 6.31 1.54
N THR A 311 8.59 6.59 2.24
CA THR A 311 8.02 7.95 2.25
C THR A 311 8.48 8.76 3.46
N SER A 312 8.56 10.09 3.32
CA SER A 312 8.69 10.97 4.48
C SER A 312 7.85 12.23 4.35
N ARG A 313 7.20 12.63 5.45
CA ARG A 313 6.46 13.88 5.56
C ARG A 313 7.37 15.11 5.51
N LEU A 314 8.65 14.96 5.86
CA LEU A 314 9.63 16.05 5.78
C LEU A 314 9.87 16.52 4.34
N LEU A 315 9.64 15.66 3.35
CA LEU A 315 9.67 16.07 1.94
C LEU A 315 8.41 16.87 1.60
N SER A 316 8.39 18.11 2.05
CA SER A 316 7.33 19.10 1.85
C SER A 316 7.94 20.51 1.82
N PRO A 317 7.49 21.43 0.95
CA PRO A 317 8.05 22.79 0.85
C PRO A 317 8.01 23.61 2.14
N GLY A 318 7.09 23.29 3.05
CA GLY A 318 6.93 23.98 4.33
C GLY A 318 7.68 23.35 5.50
N ALA A 319 8.41 22.26 5.29
CA ALA A 319 9.25 21.65 6.32
C ALA A 319 10.57 22.42 6.48
N ASP A 320 11.19 22.30 7.66
CA ASP A 320 12.50 22.90 7.91
C ASP A 320 13.58 22.22 7.05
N SER A 321 14.38 23.02 6.34
CA SER A 321 15.41 22.47 5.46
C SER A 321 16.50 21.73 6.22
N GLY A 322 16.80 22.15 7.46
CA GLY A 322 17.75 21.46 8.34
C GLY A 322 17.25 20.08 8.74
N GLU A 323 15.95 19.93 9.05
CA GLU A 323 15.36 18.60 9.31
C GLU A 323 15.41 17.68 8.09
N ILE A 324 15.19 18.21 6.88
CA ILE A 324 15.34 17.42 5.63
C ILE A 324 16.80 16.97 5.47
N VAL A 325 17.76 17.89 5.60
CA VAL A 325 19.20 17.57 5.48
C VAL A 325 19.61 16.53 6.52
N ALA A 326 19.22 16.71 7.79
CA ALA A 326 19.53 15.77 8.86
C ALA A 326 18.96 14.37 8.59
N MET A 327 17.72 14.26 8.08
CA MET A 327 17.16 12.98 7.68
C MET A 327 17.94 12.33 6.54
N LEU A 328 18.36 13.10 5.53
CA LEU A 328 19.13 12.59 4.39
C LEU A 328 20.58 12.23 4.75
N GLU A 329 21.16 12.88 5.77
CA GLU A 329 22.45 12.51 6.37
C GLU A 329 22.31 11.21 7.19
N ASN A 330 21.24 11.06 7.97
CA ASN A 330 20.91 9.81 8.64
C ASN A 330 20.68 8.67 7.64
N ALA A 331 20.08 8.97 6.49
CA ALA A 331 19.92 8.01 5.39
C ALA A 331 21.27 7.52 4.85
N ALA A 332 22.25 8.43 4.66
CA ALA A 332 23.60 8.06 4.27
C ALA A 332 24.29 7.21 5.35
N ALA A 333 24.14 7.56 6.63
CA ALA A 333 24.68 6.78 7.74
C ALA A 333 24.06 5.38 7.82
N ALA A 334 22.74 5.25 7.64
CA ALA A 334 22.05 3.97 7.57
C ALA A 334 22.55 3.11 6.40
N ALA A 335 22.76 3.73 5.23
CA ALA A 335 23.28 3.05 4.05
C ALA A 335 24.68 2.45 4.25
N MET A 336 25.49 2.96 5.19
CA MET A 336 26.79 2.37 5.55
C MET A 336 26.66 0.94 6.09
N ASN A 337 25.50 0.61 6.67
CA ASN A 337 25.17 -0.71 7.19
C ASN A 337 24.39 -1.56 6.17
N MET A 338 24.36 -1.14 4.90
CA MET A 338 23.64 -1.81 3.79
C MET A 338 24.63 -2.11 2.64
N PRO A 339 25.53 -3.09 2.79
CA PRO A 339 26.66 -3.29 1.87
C PRO A 339 26.27 -3.67 0.43
N GLN A 340 25.04 -4.13 0.19
CA GLN A 340 24.54 -4.49 -1.14
C GLN A 340 23.61 -3.43 -1.75
N LEU A 341 23.45 -2.27 -1.10
CA LEU A 341 22.51 -1.24 -1.51
C LEU A 341 22.87 -0.66 -2.88
N GLU A 342 21.95 -0.79 -3.84
CA GLU A 342 22.08 -0.22 -5.18
C GLU A 342 21.18 0.99 -5.37
N THR A 343 20.05 1.05 -4.67
CA THR A 343 19.08 2.15 -4.79
C THR A 343 18.43 2.45 -3.45
N MET A 344 18.43 3.74 -3.07
CA MET A 344 17.62 4.25 -1.96
C MET A 344 16.77 5.42 -2.47
N GLU A 345 15.47 5.36 -2.21
CA GLU A 345 14.48 6.34 -2.65
C GLU A 345 13.66 6.82 -1.45
N ILE A 346 13.80 8.09 -1.08
CA ILE A 346 12.94 8.74 -0.09
C ILE A 346 12.07 9.71 -0.85
N TRP A 347 10.75 9.53 -0.79
CA TRP A 347 9.84 10.29 -1.62
C TRP A 347 8.58 10.74 -0.88
N ASN A 348 7.83 11.65 -1.48
CA ASN A 348 6.51 12.03 -1.00
C ASN A 348 5.66 12.53 -2.17
N GLY A 349 4.35 12.36 -2.06
CA GLY A 349 3.42 12.66 -3.14
C GLY A 349 2.02 12.94 -2.65
N ARG A 350 1.42 14.03 -3.15
CA ARG A 350 -0.01 14.38 -3.04
C ARG A 350 -0.35 15.43 -4.09
N LYS A 351 -1.61 15.87 -4.17
CA LYS A 351 -2.01 16.92 -5.12
C LYS A 351 -1.12 18.18 -4.96
N GLY A 352 -0.51 18.61 -6.06
CA GLY A 352 0.40 19.76 -6.16
C GLY A 352 1.80 19.55 -5.57
N LEU A 353 2.11 18.36 -5.03
CA LEU A 353 3.37 18.11 -4.33
C LEU A 353 3.94 16.76 -4.72
N ALA A 354 5.16 16.79 -5.23
CA ALA A 354 5.96 15.59 -5.42
C ALA A 354 7.43 15.91 -5.11
N ALA A 355 8.10 15.04 -4.36
CA ALA A 355 9.54 15.08 -4.21
C ALA A 355 10.13 13.69 -4.06
N LEU A 356 11.36 13.54 -4.54
CA LEU A 356 12.19 12.36 -4.45
C LEU A 356 13.62 12.80 -4.20
N PHE A 357 14.21 12.26 -3.14
CA PHE A 357 15.65 12.08 -3.04
C PHE A 357 15.98 10.62 -3.42
N GLN A 358 16.88 10.44 -4.39
CA GLN A 358 17.31 9.13 -4.86
C GLN A 358 18.83 9.02 -4.82
N TYR A 359 19.35 8.02 -4.11
CA TYR A 359 20.69 7.49 -4.32
C TYR A 359 20.63 6.28 -5.26
N GLN A 360 21.53 6.23 -6.25
CA GLN A 360 21.59 5.12 -7.18
C GLN A 360 23.02 4.80 -7.63
N VAL A 361 23.33 3.50 -7.65
CA VAL A 361 24.61 2.94 -8.09
C VAL A 361 24.52 2.53 -9.56
N CYS A 362 25.38 3.09 -10.42
CA CYS A 362 25.50 2.73 -11.83
C CYS A 362 26.77 1.89 -12.06
N ARG A 363 26.72 0.58 -11.80
CA ARG A 363 27.90 -0.32 -11.92
C ARG A 363 28.59 -0.26 -13.28
N ASN A 364 27.81 -0.17 -14.37
CA ASN A 364 28.34 -0.08 -15.74
C ASN A 364 29.19 1.17 -15.98
N ARG A 365 28.93 2.26 -15.26
CA ARG A 365 29.68 3.52 -15.34
C ARG A 365 30.67 3.69 -14.18
N ARG A 366 30.72 2.73 -13.24
CA ARG A 366 31.46 2.83 -11.98
C ARG A 366 31.25 4.18 -11.29
N GLN A 367 29.97 4.59 -11.22
CA GLN A 367 29.57 5.90 -10.70
C GLN A 367 28.33 5.75 -9.84
N ALA A 368 28.27 6.50 -8.75
CA ALA A 368 27.06 6.69 -7.95
C ALA A 368 26.48 8.07 -8.23
N ARG A 369 25.17 8.22 -8.04
CA ARG A 369 24.48 9.51 -8.18
C ARG A 369 23.50 9.74 -7.06
N ILE A 370 23.39 10.99 -6.62
CA ILE A 370 22.25 11.49 -5.86
C ILE A 370 21.41 12.39 -6.75
N THR A 371 20.10 12.22 -6.71
CA THR A 371 19.13 12.98 -7.51
C THR A 371 18.08 13.58 -6.60
N TRP A 372 17.87 14.90 -6.71
CA TRP A 372 16.66 15.56 -6.23
C TRP A 372 15.71 15.79 -7.39
N ARG A 373 14.50 15.27 -7.31
CA ARG A 373 13.43 15.52 -8.28
C ARG A 373 12.18 15.97 -7.54
N GLY A 374 11.66 17.16 -7.82
CA GLY A 374 10.44 17.60 -7.13
C GLY A 374 9.79 18.87 -7.69
N THR A 375 8.62 19.21 -7.16
CA THR A 375 7.85 20.40 -7.55
C THR A 375 8.42 21.71 -6.99
N TRP A 376 9.39 21.62 -6.07
CA TRP A 376 10.15 22.74 -5.54
C TRP A 376 11.65 22.49 -5.61
N ALA A 377 12.41 23.58 -5.61
CA ALA A 377 13.87 23.53 -5.54
C ALA A 377 14.30 23.24 -4.09
N PHE A 378 15.23 22.30 -3.94
CA PHE A 378 15.90 22.01 -2.68
C PHE A 378 17.40 22.19 -2.90
N THR A 379 18.08 22.88 -1.99
CA THR A 379 19.53 23.05 -2.07
C THR A 379 20.20 21.82 -1.48
N ILE A 380 20.91 21.04 -2.30
CA ILE A 380 21.74 19.95 -1.82
C ILE A 380 23.04 20.57 -1.27
N GLU A 381 23.14 20.66 0.06
CA GLU A 381 24.27 21.29 0.72
C GLU A 381 25.56 20.47 0.60
N PRO A 382 26.75 21.11 0.66
CA PRO A 382 28.02 20.39 0.61
C PRO A 382 28.21 19.36 1.72
N SER A 383 27.60 19.53 2.89
CA SER A 383 27.64 18.53 3.98
C SER A 383 26.94 17.23 3.56
N LEU A 384 25.76 17.35 2.95
CA LEU A 384 24.99 16.23 2.46
C LEU A 384 25.75 15.50 1.34
N VAL A 385 26.34 16.22 0.39
CA VAL A 385 27.17 15.59 -0.67
C VAL A 385 28.30 14.77 -0.04
N LYS A 386 29.04 15.34 0.92
CA LYS A 386 30.13 14.64 1.61
C LYS A 386 29.69 13.39 2.35
N ALA A 387 28.50 13.41 2.97
CA ALA A 387 27.95 12.24 3.66
C ALA A 387 27.73 11.07 2.68
N TRP A 388 27.17 11.35 1.51
CA TRP A 388 26.97 10.35 0.46
C TRP A 388 28.26 9.95 -0.29
N GLU A 389 29.22 10.86 -0.43
CA GLU A 389 30.56 10.52 -0.95
C GLU A 389 31.29 9.54 -0.04
N ALA A 390 31.20 9.72 1.28
CA ALA A 390 31.78 8.80 2.25
C ALA A 390 31.22 7.38 2.09
N LEU A 391 29.91 7.24 1.85
CA LEU A 391 29.28 5.97 1.53
C LEU A 391 29.86 5.32 0.28
N VAL A 392 30.03 6.09 -0.80
CA VAL A 392 30.60 5.59 -2.05
C VAL A 392 32.04 5.13 -1.85
N HIS A 393 32.85 5.91 -1.14
CA HIS A 393 34.24 5.55 -0.83
C HIS A 393 34.35 4.26 -0.01
N GLN A 394 33.46 4.04 0.96
CA GLN A 394 33.43 2.80 1.74
C GLN A 394 32.95 1.60 0.91
N SER A 395 31.83 1.77 0.19
CA SER A 395 31.13 0.66 -0.46
C SER A 395 31.75 0.26 -1.80
N HIS A 396 32.44 1.18 -2.46
CA HIS A 396 33.02 0.99 -3.80
C HIS A 396 34.47 1.50 -3.89
N PRO A 397 35.43 0.81 -3.25
CA PRO A 397 36.83 1.19 -3.29
C PRO A 397 37.37 1.20 -4.74
N GLY A 398 38.07 2.27 -5.12
CA GLY A 398 38.66 2.42 -6.46
C GLY A 398 37.69 2.95 -7.53
N TRP A 399 36.54 3.50 -7.15
CA TRP A 399 35.77 4.38 -8.03
C TRP A 399 36.40 5.77 -8.01
N ASP A 400 37.02 6.17 -9.13
CA ASP A 400 37.74 7.45 -9.27
C ASP A 400 36.82 8.64 -9.61
N HIS A 401 35.52 8.41 -9.74
CA HIS A 401 34.54 9.43 -10.13
C HIS A 401 33.86 10.05 -8.91
N GLU A 402 33.78 11.38 -8.89
CA GLU A 402 32.97 12.14 -7.93
C GLU A 402 31.49 11.71 -8.01
N LEU A 403 30.81 11.77 -6.86
CA LEU A 403 29.38 11.51 -6.75
C LEU A 403 28.62 12.49 -7.65
N ALA A 404 27.87 11.96 -8.62
CA ALA A 404 27.08 12.82 -9.49
C ALA A 404 25.87 13.40 -8.74
N VAL A 405 25.71 14.72 -8.77
CA VAL A 405 24.56 15.42 -8.18
C VAL A 405 23.64 15.91 -9.30
N VAL A 406 22.39 15.46 -9.28
CA VAL A 406 21.38 15.81 -10.29
C VAL A 406 20.20 16.49 -9.60
N GLN A 407 19.71 17.58 -10.21
CA GLN A 407 18.50 18.26 -9.76
C GLN A 407 17.53 18.42 -10.93
N GLU A 408 16.30 17.99 -10.72
CA GLU A 408 15.23 18.02 -11.72
C GLU A 408 13.99 18.69 -11.12
N ARG A 409 13.41 19.63 -11.86
CA ARG A 409 12.19 20.31 -11.44
C ARG A 409 10.98 19.72 -12.15
N LEU A 410 9.97 19.41 -11.38
CA LEU A 410 8.65 19.02 -11.86
C LEU A 410 7.71 20.22 -11.83
N ASP A 411 6.77 20.22 -12.77
CA ASP A 411 5.63 21.13 -12.73
C ASP A 411 4.64 20.65 -11.67
N GLU A 412 4.17 21.54 -10.79
CA GLU A 412 3.16 21.19 -9.78
C GLU A 412 1.79 20.94 -10.41
N ASP A 413 1.51 21.56 -11.56
CA ASP A 413 0.23 21.45 -12.24
C ASP A 413 -0.03 20.04 -12.78
N VAL A 414 1.01 19.26 -13.07
CA VAL A 414 0.83 17.87 -13.53
C VAL A 414 0.57 16.88 -12.38
N ILE A 415 0.82 17.28 -11.13
CA ILE A 415 0.66 16.40 -9.96
C ILE A 415 -0.75 16.54 -9.40
N LYS A 416 -1.71 15.79 -9.96
CA LYS A 416 -3.11 15.83 -9.50
C LYS A 416 -3.39 14.93 -8.30
N SER A 417 -2.59 13.89 -8.09
CA SER A 417 -2.66 12.95 -6.98
C SER A 417 -1.29 12.41 -6.58
N HIS A 418 -1.24 11.64 -5.49
CA HIS A 418 -0.07 10.82 -5.15
C HIS A 418 0.21 9.72 -6.18
N GLY A 419 -0.81 9.25 -6.92
CA GLY A 419 -0.62 8.37 -8.07
C GLY A 419 0.15 9.06 -9.20
N ASP A 420 -0.17 10.32 -9.50
CA ASP A 420 0.60 11.10 -10.49
C ASP A 420 2.02 11.39 -10.00
N ALA A 421 2.18 11.66 -8.69
CA ALA A 421 3.51 11.81 -8.10
C ALA A 421 4.38 10.56 -8.35
N ILE A 422 3.89 9.35 -8.11
CA ILE A 422 4.63 8.09 -8.39
C ILE A 422 5.09 8.03 -9.86
N ARG A 423 4.20 8.35 -10.80
CA ARG A 423 4.48 8.33 -12.23
C ARG A 423 5.52 9.38 -12.63
N HIS A 424 5.38 10.62 -12.15
CA HIS A 424 6.25 11.74 -12.52
C HIS A 424 7.59 11.74 -11.79
N LEU A 425 7.65 11.15 -10.59
CA LEU A 425 8.90 10.95 -9.85
C LEU A 425 9.75 9.84 -10.45
N MET A 426 9.24 9.02 -11.36
CA MET A 426 9.97 7.92 -12.03
C MET A 426 10.78 7.07 -11.04
N LEU A 427 10.11 6.59 -9.98
CA LEU A 427 10.70 5.69 -8.99
C LEU A 427 11.25 4.43 -9.68
N SER A 428 12.44 4.01 -9.31
CA SER A 428 13.08 2.78 -9.77
C SER A 428 12.45 1.56 -9.09
N SER A 429 12.06 1.72 -7.82
CA SER A 429 11.41 0.67 -7.04
C SER A 429 9.93 0.57 -7.40
N GLN A 430 9.41 -0.66 -7.49
CA GLN A 430 7.97 -0.89 -7.58
C GLN A 430 7.34 -0.69 -6.20
N VAL A 431 6.88 0.52 -5.90
CA VAL A 431 6.21 0.87 -4.64
C VAL A 431 4.75 0.46 -4.57
N ILE A 432 4.12 0.23 -5.72
CA ILE A 432 2.72 -0.19 -5.86
C ILE A 432 2.55 -1.01 -7.14
N ARG A 433 1.57 -1.91 -7.19
CA ARG A 433 1.21 -2.65 -8.39
C ARG A 433 0.64 -1.69 -9.46
N PRO A 434 1.02 -1.87 -10.74
CA PRO A 434 0.58 -0.97 -11.82
C PRO A 434 -0.93 -0.81 -11.95
N VAL A 435 -1.69 -1.89 -11.78
CA VAL A 435 -3.17 -1.82 -11.84
C VAL A 435 -3.77 -0.99 -10.69
N SER A 436 -3.17 -1.05 -9.50
CA SER A 436 -3.57 -0.26 -8.34
C SER A 436 -3.21 1.22 -8.53
N LEU A 437 -2.05 1.51 -9.12
CA LEU A 437 -1.66 2.87 -9.50
C LEU A 437 -2.67 3.50 -10.46
N GLN A 438 -3.08 2.74 -11.48
CA GLN A 438 -4.09 3.18 -12.43
C GLN A 438 -5.42 3.49 -11.73
N GLN A 439 -5.83 2.68 -10.75
CA GLN A 439 -7.05 2.91 -9.99
C GLN A 439 -7.02 4.17 -9.13
N ILE A 440 -5.87 4.51 -8.54
CA ILE A 440 -5.67 5.79 -7.84
C ILE A 440 -5.89 6.96 -8.81
N GLN A 441 -5.33 6.88 -10.02
CA GLN A 441 -5.47 7.94 -11.02
C GLN A 441 -6.90 8.06 -11.56
N MET A 442 -7.59 6.93 -11.77
CA MET A 442 -9.01 6.91 -12.16
C MET A 442 -9.90 7.52 -11.08
N GLU A 443 -9.65 7.18 -9.82
CA GLU A 443 -10.35 7.77 -8.68
C GLU A 443 -10.12 9.27 -8.59
N GLN A 444 -8.88 9.75 -8.72
CA GLN A 444 -8.59 11.18 -8.71
C GLN A 444 -9.36 11.91 -9.82
N LYS A 445 -9.29 11.39 -11.06
CA LYS A 445 -10.00 11.97 -12.20
C LYS A 445 -11.52 12.01 -11.99
N ALA A 446 -12.09 10.94 -11.42
CA ALA A 446 -13.49 10.88 -11.07
C ALA A 446 -13.90 11.92 -10.02
N LEU A 447 -12.99 12.24 -9.09
CA LEU A 447 -13.25 13.17 -8.00
C LEU A 447 -13.06 14.64 -8.38
N GLU A 448 -12.29 14.96 -9.43
CA GLU A 448 -12.07 16.35 -9.89
C GLU A 448 -13.33 17.05 -10.42
N GLY A 449 -14.34 16.28 -10.84
CA GLY A 449 -15.63 16.82 -11.26
C GLY A 449 -16.53 17.30 -10.12
N ALA A 450 -16.26 16.88 -8.88
CA ALA A 450 -17.12 17.15 -7.73
C ALA A 450 -16.88 18.55 -7.17
N ARG A 451 -17.95 19.34 -6.98
CA ARG A 451 -17.85 20.58 -6.21
C ARG A 451 -17.55 20.21 -4.75
N THR A 452 -16.44 20.69 -4.21
CA THR A 452 -16.20 20.68 -2.76
C THR A 452 -17.29 21.50 -2.10
N VAL A 453 -18.18 20.83 -1.36
CA VAL A 453 -19.28 21.46 -0.59
C VAL A 453 -18.71 22.13 0.65
#